data_AF-A0A192UQR0-F1
#
_entry.id   AF-A0A192UQR0-F1
#
_cell.length_a   1.000
_cell.length_b   1.000
_cell.length_c   1.000
_cell.angle_alpha   90.00
_cell.angle_beta   90.00
_cell.angle_gamma   90.00
#
_symmetry.space_group_name_H-M   'P 1'
#
loop_
_entity.id
_entity.type
_entity.pdbx_description
1 polymer ?
#
loop_
_entity_poly.entity_id
_entity_poly.type
_entity_poly.pdbx_seq_one_letter_code
_entity_poly.pdbx_strand_id
1 'polypeptide(L)'
;MGSDDIPYFTEKEWMNVVKNHKKGILMVSSEALEQGNKNRDLQIRNPDTQWRLNPYIPSLMGFRGAINLANLWISKERIKL
;
A
#
# COMPACT_ATOMS: atom_id res chain seq x y z
N MET A 1 24.25 -10.28 -13.50
CA MET A 1 23.31 -9.68 -14.46
C MET A 1 22.19 -10.69 -14.64
N GLY A 2 21.12 -10.62 -13.84
CA GLY A 2 19.96 -11.51 -13.99
C GLY A 2 19.05 -10.90 -15.05
N SER A 3 18.97 -11.47 -16.26
CA SER A 3 18.30 -12.71 -16.67
C SER A 3 16.77 -12.54 -16.72
N ASP A 4 16.29 -12.38 -17.96
CA ASP A 4 14.92 -12.37 -18.47
C ASP A 4 13.96 -11.27 -17.97
N ASP A 5 13.53 -10.45 -18.93
CA ASP A 5 12.77 -9.20 -18.81
C ASP A 5 11.44 -9.35 -18.06
N ILE A 6 11.49 -9.32 -16.73
CA ILE A 6 10.29 -9.08 -15.95
C ILE A 6 9.84 -7.64 -16.27
N PRO A 7 8.64 -7.42 -16.85
CA PRO A 7 8.20 -6.09 -17.20
C PRO A 7 7.96 -5.29 -15.92
N TYR A 8 8.85 -4.34 -15.66
CA TYR A 8 8.71 -3.39 -14.55
C TYR A 8 8.27 -2.04 -15.09
N PHE A 9 7.28 -1.45 -14.43
CA PHE A 9 6.96 -0.05 -14.69
C PHE A 9 8.10 0.85 -14.20
N THR A 10 8.39 1.87 -15.00
CA THR A 10 9.14 3.03 -14.52
C THR A 10 8.33 3.75 -13.44
N GLU A 11 8.99 4.54 -12.60
CA GLU A 11 8.32 5.30 -11.54
C GLU A 11 7.18 6.18 -12.08
N LYS A 12 7.40 6.80 -13.24
CA LYS A 12 6.41 7.65 -13.90
C LYS A 12 5.17 6.86 -14.34
N GLU A 13 5.36 5.67 -14.91
CA GLU A 13 4.27 4.81 -15.37
C GLU A 13 3.49 4.24 -14.17
N TRP A 14 4.21 3.74 -13.17
CA TRP A 14 3.65 3.27 -11.91
C TRP A 14 2.78 4.35 -11.24
N MET A 15 3.31 5.57 -11.11
CA MET A 15 2.58 6.66 -10.48
C MET A 15 1.34 7.08 -11.28
N ASN A 16 1.40 6.98 -12.61
CA ASN A 16 0.23 7.23 -13.45
C ASN A 16 -0.89 6.22 -13.17
N VAL A 17 -0.55 4.94 -12.99
CA VAL A 17 -1.51 3.88 -12.61
C VAL A 17 -2.13 4.19 -11.24
N VAL A 18 -1.31 4.51 -10.24
CA VAL A 18 -1.76 4.82 -8.87
C VAL A 18 -2.74 5.99 -8.85
N LYS A 19 -2.45 7.07 -9.59
CA LYS A 19 -3.32 8.25 -9.69
C LYS A 19 -4.65 7.91 -10.38
N ASN A 20 -4.58 7.19 -11.50
CA ASN A 20 -5.75 6.86 -12.31
C ASN A 20 -6.57 5.68 -11.76
N HIS A 21 -6.10 5.00 -10.71
CA HIS A 21 -6.82 3.93 -10.04
C HIS A 21 -8.04 4.49 -9.27
N LYS A 22 -9.21 4.47 -9.92
CA LYS A 22 -10.46 5.04 -9.38
C LYS A 22 -11.32 4.05 -8.58
N LYS A 23 -11.12 2.74 -8.75
CA LYS A 23 -11.98 1.68 -8.18
C LYS A 23 -11.12 0.61 -7.51
N GLY A 24 -11.57 0.10 -6.36
CA GLY A 24 -10.87 -0.95 -5.61
C GLY A 24 -9.96 -0.42 -4.49
N ILE A 25 -9.36 -1.36 -3.76
CA ILE A 25 -8.41 -1.08 -2.67
C ILE A 25 -7.00 -1.00 -3.26
N LEU A 26 -6.25 0.04 -2.90
CA LEU A 26 -4.85 0.18 -3.27
C LEU A 26 -3.99 0.21 -2.00
N MET A 27 -3.10 -0.77 -1.85
CA MET A 27 -2.11 -0.83 -0.78
C MET A 27 -0.70 -0.73 -1.36
N VAL A 28 0.01 0.34 -1.03
CA VAL A 28 1.35 0.64 -1.58
C VAL A 28 2.19 1.40 -0.54
N SER A 29 3.35 1.94 -0.92
CA SER A 29 4.14 2.82 -0.05
C SER A 29 3.38 4.11 0.27
N SER A 30 3.73 4.79 1.37
CA SER A 30 3.08 6.04 1.74
C SER A 30 3.26 7.10 0.67
N GLU A 31 4.46 7.25 0.09
CA GLU A 31 4.75 8.23 -0.96
C GLU A 31 3.80 8.10 -2.15
N ALA A 32 3.55 6.86 -2.61
CA ALA A 32 2.64 6.60 -3.71
C ALA A 32 1.18 6.89 -3.33
N LEU A 33 0.77 6.57 -2.09
CA LEU A 33 -0.56 6.91 -1.59
C LEU A 33 -0.75 8.43 -1.49
N GLU A 34 0.25 9.16 -1.01
CA GLU A 34 0.22 10.62 -0.91
C GLU A 34 0.12 11.29 -2.27
N GLN A 35 1.00 10.92 -3.20
CA GLN A 35 0.97 11.44 -4.55
C GLN A 35 -0.31 11.08 -5.33
N GLY A 36 -0.94 9.96 -4.97
CA GLY A 36 -2.22 9.52 -5.52
C GLY A 36 -3.45 10.09 -4.83
N ASN A 37 -3.29 10.94 -3.81
CA ASN A 37 -4.35 11.40 -2.91
C ASN A 37 -5.24 10.24 -2.40
N LYS A 38 -4.61 9.13 -2.00
CA LYS A 38 -5.24 7.92 -1.49
C LYS A 38 -5.09 7.83 0.04
N ASN A 39 -5.84 6.93 0.64
CA ASN A 39 -5.81 6.73 2.09
C ASN A 39 -4.44 6.17 2.55
N ARG A 40 -3.73 6.93 3.39
CA ARG A 40 -2.41 6.59 3.94
C ARG A 40 -2.45 5.39 4.90
N ASP A 41 -3.62 5.03 5.44
CA ASP A 41 -3.76 3.87 6.33
C ASP A 41 -3.57 2.53 5.63
N LEU A 42 -3.68 2.51 4.29
CA LEU A 42 -3.50 1.33 3.44
C LEU A 42 -2.03 1.08 3.09
N GLN A 43 -1.12 1.72 3.80
CA GLN A 43 0.29 1.56 3.58
C GLN A 43 0.80 0.20 4.07
N ILE A 44 1.60 -0.44 3.23
CA ILE A 44 2.21 -1.75 3.52
C ILE A 44 3.73 -1.78 3.35
N ARG A 45 4.34 -0.67 2.92
CA ARG A 45 5.75 -0.62 2.59
C ARG A 45 6.40 0.68 3.07
N ASN A 46 7.66 0.57 3.43
CA ASN A 46 8.58 1.69 3.57
C ASN A 46 8.93 2.24 2.16
N PRO A 47 9.30 3.51 2.01
CA PRO A 47 9.43 4.55 3.04
C PRO A 47 8.09 4.90 3.67
N ASP A 48 8.12 5.24 4.96
CA ASP A 48 6.94 5.64 5.73
C ASP A 48 6.97 7.14 5.98
N THR A 49 5.84 7.80 5.72
CA THR A 49 5.66 9.22 6.03
C THR A 49 4.99 9.41 7.39
N GLN A 50 4.47 8.34 8.00
CA GLN A 50 3.98 8.32 9.37
C GLN A 50 5.08 7.81 10.31
N TRP A 51 5.16 8.39 11.51
CA TRP A 51 6.09 7.97 12.55
C TRP A 51 5.59 6.70 13.25
N ARG A 52 5.62 5.57 12.53
CA ARG A 52 5.19 4.25 13.00
C ARG A 52 6.30 3.50 13.76
N LEU A 53 6.97 4.19 14.68
CA LEU A 53 7.99 3.62 15.59
C LEU A 53 7.37 2.87 16.78
N ASN A 54 6.04 2.74 16.83
CA ASN A 54 5.34 2.15 17.95
C ASN A 54 5.46 0.61 17.91
N PRO A 55 5.98 -0.06 18.97
CA PRO A 55 6.12 -1.51 19.03
C PRO A 55 4.78 -2.27 18.99
N TYR A 56 3.66 -1.58 19.20
CA TYR A 56 2.31 -2.17 19.14
C TYR A 56 1.72 -2.19 17.72
N ILE A 57 2.44 -1.73 16.71
CA ILE A 57 1.96 -1.79 15.34
C ILE A 57 2.01 -3.24 14.86
N PRO A 58 0.87 -3.80 14.43
CA PRO A 58 0.83 -5.18 14.00
C PRO A 58 1.72 -5.38 12.77
N SER A 59 2.58 -6.39 12.85
CA SER A 59 3.45 -6.82 11.74
C SER A 59 2.62 -7.08 10.48
N LEU A 60 3.23 -6.93 9.31
CA LEU A 60 2.65 -7.32 8.02
C LEU A 60 3.05 -8.75 7.62
N MET A 61 3.84 -9.44 8.45
CA MET A 61 4.39 -10.76 8.17
C MET A 61 3.77 -11.85 9.08
N GLY A 62 3.76 -13.09 8.58
CA GLY A 62 3.23 -14.26 9.28
C GLY A 62 1.71 -14.26 9.40
N PHE A 63 1.17 -15.19 10.19
CA PHE A 63 -0.28 -15.38 10.33
C PHE A 63 -1.00 -14.13 10.88
N ARG A 64 -0.44 -13.51 11.92
CA ARG A 64 -1.00 -12.28 12.49
C ARG A 64 -0.93 -11.12 11.50
N GLY A 65 0.10 -11.07 10.65
CA GLY A 65 0.20 -10.08 9.59
C GLY A 65 -0.79 -10.28 8.46
N ALA A 66 -1.08 -11.52 8.08
CA ALA A 66 -2.13 -11.83 7.12
C ALA A 66 -3.52 -11.38 7.64
N ILE A 67 -3.83 -11.65 8.91
CA ILE A 67 -5.06 -11.15 9.55
C ILE A 67 -5.09 -9.63 9.58
N ASN A 68 -3.98 -8.99 9.91
CA ASN A 68 -3.87 -7.53 9.93
C ASN A 68 -4.12 -6.92 8.54
N LEU A 69 -3.52 -7.48 7.49
CA LEU A 69 -3.75 -7.07 6.10
C LEU A 69 -5.21 -7.23 5.69
N ALA A 70 -5.83 -8.37 6.01
CA ALA A 70 -7.26 -8.60 5.75
C ALA A 70 -8.15 -7.60 6.48
N ASN A 71 -7.83 -7.27 7.74
CA ASN A 71 -8.54 -6.25 8.51
C ASN A 71 -8.38 -4.86 7.87
N LEU A 72 -7.19 -4.49 7.42
CA LEU A 72 -6.94 -3.23 6.73
C LEU A 72 -7.74 -3.14 5.41
N TRP A 73 -7.86 -4.25 4.67
CA TRP A 73 -8.70 -4.32 3.47
C TRP A 73 -10.18 -4.13 3.79
N ILE A 74 -10.73 -4.98 4.65
CA ILE A 74 -12.17 -5.07 4.90
C ILE A 74 -12.69 -3.84 5.66
N SER A 75 -11.93 -3.33 6.63
CA SER A 75 -12.35 -2.19 7.45
C SER A 75 -12.54 -0.92 6.63
N LYS A 76 -11.73 -0.72 5.58
CA LYS A 76 -11.78 0.49 4.77
C LYS A 76 -12.75 0.40 3.59
N GLU A 77 -13.13 -0.81 3.14
CA GLU A 77 -14.25 -0.97 2.19
C GLU A 77 -15.61 -0.62 2.81
N ARG A 78 -15.79 -0.80 4.12
CA ARG A 78 -17.06 -0.47 4.80
C ARG A 78 -17.31 1.03 4.99
N ILE A 79 -16.31 1.90 4.80
CA ILE A 79 -16.46 3.36 4.97
C ILE A 79 -16.72 4.00 3.59
N LYS A 80 -17.85 3.61 2.99
CA LYS A 80 -18.53 4.33 1.89
C LYS A 80 -20.04 4.19 2.11
N LEU A 81 -20.54 4.82 3.17
CA LEU A 81 -21.95 5.15 3.34
C LEU A 81 -22.06 6.68 3.41
#